data_AF-A0A0F7S135-F1
#
_entry.id   AF-A0A0F7S135-F1
#
_cell.length_a   1.000
_cell.length_b   1.000
_cell.length_c   1.000
_cell.angle_alpha   90.00
_cell.angle_beta   90.00
_cell.angle_gamma   90.00
#
_symmetry.space_group_name_H-M   'P 1'
#
loop_
_entity.id
_entity.type
_entity.pdbx_description
1 polymer ?
#
loop_
_entity_poly.entity_id
_entity_poly.type
_entity_poly.pdbx_seq_one_letter_code
_entity_poly.pdbx_strand_id
1 'polypeptide(L)'
;MIMTTFQHVASRQEAIDRAIRELAAQLNKKKLSLIHLALKAVNEQAVIAPRPTKAQMVAIMFAAACYCGGSHVLASLLREVVAFLPEPSLLLSSLQNMLGLAVHTSSMLLLIAMTPRFKVAFRQLRKSSIAKRFFTSHQRRSMTSSNSAAGPRKEVAYRDLITNHQDLLDRPFPMAAVLNDLRNLQALRGSSSNCEYKIAERRLFRVQHESELGQGGPLTVRQVTQLLQPDDSVGWTTIKQRLLEDRVDAIDSLSKEDRARVMFQRVYGIDATKAERFVQAGFLTLEQLREASLERAQRIGLKHMEDIECLIPRSESEQWREIMLDVFHTVDPRLGAELLGSFRRGDHYSSDLDFVLFHPDVTNMRIPRPENPTKLDPHPLAASLLTSIIDQLRHRNLLADDLLAHGPLAIKGLIRLNAASKARHIDLNFAPYTRRTFYTLAKTGDADLMVHLRAKAKARGWALNEYGVGPPNENGSAWTENLLPEATDERQIFELLGVPYLEPEERSFSLYASKLKIVRP
;
A
#
# COMPACT_ATOMS: atom_id res chain seq x y z
N MET A 1 -36.48 38.38 -29.45
CA MET A 1 -36.99 37.74 -28.21
C MET A 1 -36.00 36.76 -27.55
N ILE A 2 -34.90 36.36 -28.22
CA ILE A 2 -33.85 35.50 -27.63
C ILE A 2 -32.65 36.30 -27.07
N MET A 3 -32.35 37.49 -27.60
CA MET A 3 -31.26 38.34 -27.07
C MET A 3 -31.57 38.99 -25.71
N THR A 4 -32.85 39.27 -25.42
CA THR A 4 -33.28 39.84 -24.14
C THR A 4 -33.20 38.85 -22.98
N THR A 5 -33.28 37.55 -23.24
CA THR A 5 -33.15 36.48 -22.25
C THR A 5 -31.69 36.25 -21.84
N PHE A 6 -30.73 36.41 -22.76
CA PHE A 6 -29.30 36.27 -22.45
C PHE A 6 -28.74 37.44 -21.63
N GLN A 7 -29.18 38.68 -21.88
CA GLN A 7 -28.80 39.84 -21.07
C GLN A 7 -29.33 39.75 -19.62
N HIS A 8 -30.49 39.14 -19.42
CA HIS A 8 -31.09 38.95 -18.10
C HIS A 8 -30.40 37.87 -17.26
N VAL A 9 -29.76 36.89 -17.90
CA VAL A 9 -28.99 35.82 -17.24
C VAL A 9 -27.59 36.32 -16.88
N ALA A 10 -26.95 37.10 -17.76
CA ALA A 10 -25.63 37.69 -17.49
C ALA A 10 -25.66 38.69 -16.32
N SER A 11 -26.68 39.55 -16.25
CA SER A 11 -26.83 40.51 -15.14
C SER A 11 -27.12 39.85 -13.78
N ARG A 12 -27.82 38.71 -13.79
CA ARG A 12 -28.04 37.90 -12.57
C ARG A 12 -26.76 37.23 -12.07
N GLN A 13 -25.91 36.75 -12.97
CA GLN A 13 -24.66 36.09 -12.60
C GLN A 13 -23.66 37.09 -11.98
N GLU A 14 -23.55 38.30 -12.54
CA GLU A 14 -22.70 39.36 -11.96
C GLU A 14 -23.19 39.83 -10.59
N ALA A 15 -24.50 39.88 -10.35
CA ALA A 15 -25.08 40.21 -9.05
C ALA A 15 -24.78 39.12 -8.00
N ILE A 16 -24.83 37.85 -8.39
CA ILE A 16 -24.50 36.71 -7.53
C ILE A 16 -23.00 36.71 -7.18
N ASP A 17 -22.12 36.96 -8.16
CA ASP A 17 -20.68 36.98 -7.93
C ASP A 17 -20.24 38.19 -7.08
N ARG A 18 -20.98 39.31 -7.15
CA ARG A 18 -20.77 40.47 -6.28
C ARG A 18 -21.22 40.19 -4.83
N ALA A 19 -22.38 39.57 -4.66
CA ALA A 19 -22.89 39.14 -3.35
C ALA A 19 -21.97 38.10 -2.69
N ILE A 20 -21.41 37.16 -3.45
CA ILE A 20 -20.45 36.16 -2.94
C ILE A 20 -19.14 36.83 -2.50
N ARG A 21 -18.65 37.83 -3.25
CA ARG A 21 -17.44 38.60 -2.87
C ARG A 21 -17.67 39.45 -1.62
N GLU A 22 -18.84 40.04 -1.46
CA GLU A 22 -19.22 40.77 -0.24
C GLU A 22 -19.41 39.83 0.96
N LEU A 23 -20.02 38.65 0.76
CA LEU A 23 -20.16 37.63 1.81
C LEU A 23 -18.79 37.08 2.24
N ALA A 24 -17.88 36.88 1.30
CA ALA A 24 -16.51 36.44 1.56
C ALA A 24 -15.67 37.53 2.27
N ALA A 25 -15.91 38.81 1.97
CA ALA A 25 -15.29 39.93 2.67
C ALA A 25 -15.82 40.12 4.10
N GLN A 26 -17.09 39.76 4.36
CA GLN A 26 -17.71 39.85 5.69
C GLN A 26 -17.33 38.68 6.63
N LEU A 27 -16.83 37.56 6.10
CA LEU A 27 -16.39 36.39 6.87
C LEU A 27 -14.94 36.55 7.38
N ASN A 28 -14.77 37.40 8.40
CA ASN A 28 -13.45 37.62 9.02
C ASN A 28 -13.06 36.47 9.99
N LYS A 29 -11.75 36.16 10.06
CA LYS A 29 -11.13 34.97 10.70
C LYS A 29 -11.57 34.62 12.13
N LYS A 30 -12.14 35.56 12.90
CA LYS A 30 -12.58 35.32 14.30
C LYS A 30 -13.80 34.38 14.40
N LYS A 31 -14.71 34.34 13.42
CA LYS A 31 -15.94 33.52 13.50
C LYS A 31 -15.73 32.01 13.24
N LEU A 32 -14.64 31.60 12.56
CA LEU A 32 -14.35 30.16 12.37
C LEU A 32 -14.04 29.43 13.69
N SER A 33 -13.46 30.13 14.66
CA SER A 33 -13.16 29.56 15.98
C SER A 33 -14.42 29.24 16.79
N LEU A 34 -15.48 30.07 16.65
CA LEU A 34 -16.78 29.86 17.28
C LEU A 34 -17.54 28.68 16.68
N ILE A 35 -17.43 28.47 15.37
CA ILE A 35 -18.01 27.30 14.69
C ILE A 35 -17.34 26.00 15.17
N HIS A 36 -16.02 26.04 15.37
CA HIS A 36 -15.26 24.90 15.89
C HIS A 36 -15.64 24.56 17.34
N LEU A 37 -15.83 25.57 18.20
CA LEU A 37 -16.30 25.36 19.58
C LEU A 37 -17.74 24.82 19.63
N ALA A 38 -18.63 25.35 18.80
CA ALA A 38 -20.01 24.88 18.71
C ALA A 38 -20.09 23.42 18.23
N LEU A 39 -19.28 23.04 17.24
CA LEU A 39 -19.18 21.66 16.77
C LEU A 39 -18.62 20.72 17.85
N LYS A 40 -17.65 21.18 18.65
CA LYS A 40 -17.09 20.39 19.75
C LYS A 40 -18.13 20.14 20.85
N ALA A 41 -18.92 21.15 21.22
CA ALA A 41 -19.98 21.04 22.23
C ALA A 41 -21.11 20.08 21.79
N VAL A 42 -21.51 20.13 20.51
CA VAL A 42 -22.50 19.21 19.94
C VAL A 42 -21.97 17.76 19.91
N ASN A 43 -20.68 17.58 19.62
CA ASN A 43 -20.06 16.26 19.55
C ASN A 43 -19.91 15.60 20.93
N GLU A 44 -19.60 16.36 21.98
CA GLU A 44 -19.49 15.85 23.34
C GLU A 44 -20.86 15.40 23.91
N GLN A 45 -21.96 16.07 23.54
CA GLN A 45 -23.31 15.63 23.93
C GLN A 45 -23.79 14.38 23.16
N ALA A 46 -23.36 14.20 21.90
CA ALA A 46 -23.76 13.06 21.08
C ALA A 46 -23.14 11.72 21.51
N VAL A 47 -22.01 11.75 22.23
CA VAL A 47 -21.31 10.55 22.75
C VAL A 47 -22.09 9.88 23.90
N ILE A 48 -22.99 10.62 24.56
CA ILE A 48 -23.74 10.16 25.74
C ILE A 48 -25.12 9.60 25.35
N ALA A 49 -25.59 9.83 24.11
CA ALA A 49 -26.93 9.42 23.69
C ALA A 49 -26.99 7.92 23.26
N PRO A 50 -28.04 7.18 23.65
CA PRO A 50 -28.22 5.79 23.23
C PRO A 50 -28.42 5.68 21.72
N ARG A 51 -27.83 4.64 21.12
CA ARG A 51 -27.91 4.40 19.67
C ARG A 51 -29.36 4.15 19.23
N PRO A 52 -29.80 4.71 18.09
CA PRO A 52 -31.15 4.48 17.59
C PRO A 52 -31.37 3.02 17.21
N THR A 53 -32.57 2.52 17.42
CA THR A 53 -32.98 1.17 17.02
C THR A 53 -33.05 1.03 15.50
N LYS A 54 -33.03 -0.21 14.98
CA LYS A 54 -33.15 -0.46 13.53
C LYS A 54 -34.40 0.18 12.92
N ALA A 55 -35.53 0.18 13.63
CA ALA A 55 -36.77 0.81 13.17
C ALA A 55 -36.63 2.34 13.07
N GLN A 56 -35.97 2.97 14.03
CA GLN A 56 -35.70 4.41 14.01
C GLN A 56 -34.75 4.78 12.88
N MET A 57 -33.71 3.98 12.61
CA MET A 57 -32.83 4.21 11.47
C MET A 57 -33.57 4.13 10.13
N VAL A 58 -34.48 3.17 9.95
CA VAL A 58 -35.28 3.04 8.72
C VAL A 58 -36.19 4.25 8.52
N ALA A 59 -36.86 4.73 9.57
CA ALA A 59 -37.71 5.92 9.49
C ALA A 59 -36.91 7.19 9.14
N ILE A 60 -35.72 7.36 9.72
CA ILE A 60 -34.83 8.50 9.44
C ILE A 60 -34.35 8.45 7.98
N MET A 61 -33.96 7.26 7.49
CA MET A 61 -33.55 7.10 6.10
C MET A 61 -34.68 7.35 5.11
N PHE A 62 -35.91 6.92 5.42
CA PHE A 62 -37.08 7.15 4.59
C PHE A 62 -37.46 8.64 4.53
N ALA A 63 -37.45 9.34 5.67
CA ALA A 63 -37.72 10.78 5.73
C ALA A 63 -36.67 11.59 4.95
N ALA A 64 -35.39 11.25 5.06
CA ALA A 64 -34.32 11.88 4.30
C ALA A 64 -34.46 11.64 2.78
N ALA A 65 -34.86 10.43 2.39
CA ALA A 65 -35.11 10.10 0.98
C ALA A 65 -36.30 10.88 0.40
N CYS A 66 -37.41 11.01 1.14
CA CYS A 66 -38.57 11.80 0.72
C CYS A 66 -38.27 13.30 0.65
N TYR A 67 -37.43 13.82 1.53
CA TYR A 67 -37.02 15.24 1.52
C TYR A 67 -36.09 15.58 0.35
N CYS A 68 -35.15 14.68 0.00
CA CYS A 68 -34.20 14.89 -1.08
C CYS A 68 -34.75 14.50 -2.47
N GLY A 69 -35.71 13.59 -2.54
CA GLY A 69 -36.29 13.03 -3.77
C GLY A 69 -37.49 13.81 -4.30
N GLY A 70 -37.42 15.14 -4.37
CA GLY A 70 -38.51 16.03 -4.77
C GLY A 70 -39.36 15.53 -5.95
N SER A 71 -40.48 14.87 -5.63
CA SER A 71 -41.60 14.63 -6.53
C SER A 71 -42.76 15.51 -6.05
N HIS A 72 -43.08 16.54 -6.83
CA HIS A 72 -44.01 17.62 -6.50
C HIS A 72 -45.44 17.19 -6.09
N VAL A 73 -45.83 15.93 -6.33
CA VAL A 73 -47.18 15.42 -6.01
C VAL A 73 -47.29 14.94 -4.56
N LEU A 74 -46.22 14.39 -3.96
CA LEU A 74 -46.25 13.98 -2.55
C LEU A 74 -45.94 15.13 -1.59
N ALA A 75 -45.34 16.21 -2.08
CA ALA A 75 -44.93 17.36 -1.26
C ALA A 75 -46.11 18.15 -0.71
N SER A 76 -47.26 18.17 -1.39
CA SER A 76 -48.50 18.77 -0.88
C SER A 76 -49.13 17.90 0.20
N LEU A 77 -49.19 16.59 -0.02
CA LEU A 77 -49.76 15.62 0.92
C LEU A 77 -48.94 15.55 2.23
N LEU A 78 -47.60 15.55 2.11
CA LEU A 78 -46.69 15.62 3.26
C LEU A 78 -46.79 16.95 4.01
N ARG A 79 -47.11 18.06 3.32
CA ARG A 79 -47.27 19.36 3.97
C ARG A 79 -48.54 19.40 4.83
N GLU A 80 -49.62 18.76 4.40
CA GLU A 80 -50.83 18.58 5.21
C GLU A 80 -50.61 17.62 6.38
N VAL A 81 -49.90 16.50 6.16
CA VAL A 81 -49.57 15.54 7.24
C VAL A 81 -48.65 16.17 8.29
N VAL A 82 -47.69 17.01 7.89
CA VAL A 82 -46.80 17.74 8.80
C VAL A 82 -47.55 18.85 9.57
N ALA A 83 -48.60 19.44 8.98
CA ALA A 83 -49.44 20.43 9.68
C ALA A 83 -50.33 19.81 10.78
N PHE A 84 -50.58 18.50 10.73
CA PHE A 84 -51.30 17.75 11.76
C PHE A 84 -50.42 17.24 12.91
N LEU A 85 -49.09 17.42 12.83
CA LEU A 85 -48.18 17.02 13.90
C LEU A 85 -47.94 18.19 14.87
N PRO A 86 -47.95 17.96 16.20
CA PRO A 86 -47.78 19.04 17.17
C PRO A 86 -46.35 19.59 17.13
N GLU A 87 -46.24 20.90 16.90
CA GLU A 87 -45.10 21.80 17.10
C GLU A 87 -43.76 21.51 16.36
N PRO A 88 -43.21 22.49 15.60
CA PRO A 88 -42.00 22.34 14.77
C PRO A 88 -40.68 22.25 15.57
N SER A 89 -40.72 22.27 16.90
CA SER A 89 -39.55 22.25 17.79
C SER A 89 -38.84 20.88 17.82
N LEU A 90 -39.54 19.79 17.51
CA LEU A 90 -38.95 18.44 17.37
C LEU A 90 -38.18 18.22 16.05
N LEU A 91 -38.46 19.04 15.03
CA LEU A 91 -37.86 18.89 13.69
C LEU A 91 -36.46 19.52 13.62
N LEU A 92 -36.21 20.61 14.35
CA LEU A 92 -34.88 21.24 14.41
C LEU A 92 -33.86 20.41 15.18
N SER A 93 -34.27 19.73 16.26
CA SER A 93 -33.39 18.82 17.02
C SER A 93 -33.05 17.56 16.23
N SER A 94 -34.00 17.05 15.42
CA SER A 94 -33.78 15.98 14.45
C SER A 94 -32.77 16.36 13.36
N LEU A 95 -32.79 17.59 12.87
CA LEU A 95 -31.84 18.09 11.86
C LEU A 95 -30.42 18.24 12.41
N GLN A 96 -30.27 18.67 13.66
CA GLN A 96 -28.99 18.67 14.37
C GLN A 96 -28.46 17.24 14.60
N ASN A 97 -29.33 16.30 14.96
CA ASN A 97 -28.97 14.90 15.11
C ASN A 97 -28.65 14.22 13.77
N MET A 98 -29.30 14.62 12.67
CA MET A 98 -29.00 14.14 11.31
C MET A 98 -27.63 14.61 10.82
N LEU A 99 -27.23 15.84 11.14
CA LEU A 99 -25.89 16.35 10.85
C LEU A 99 -24.80 15.64 11.69
N GLY A 100 -25.09 15.29 12.94
CA GLY A 100 -24.21 14.46 13.77
C GLY A 100 -24.06 13.02 13.24
N LEU A 101 -25.14 12.43 12.73
CA LEU A 101 -25.14 11.08 12.15
C LEU A 101 -24.42 11.00 10.79
N ALA A 102 -24.44 12.09 10.01
CA ALA A 102 -23.71 12.23 8.75
C ALA A 102 -22.18 12.30 8.92
N VAL A 103 -21.70 12.69 10.11
CA VAL A 103 -20.26 12.70 10.44
C VAL A 103 -19.78 11.32 10.89
N HIS A 104 -20.66 10.49 11.48
CA HIS A 104 -20.30 9.18 12.02
C HIS A 104 -20.60 7.98 11.09
N THR A 105 -21.36 8.15 10.01
CA THR A 105 -21.55 7.12 9.01
C THR A 105 -20.81 7.47 7.73
N SER A 106 -19.63 6.87 7.59
CA SER A 106 -18.80 6.85 6.38
C SER A 106 -19.63 6.71 5.09
N SER A 107 -19.86 7.84 4.41
CA SER A 107 -19.79 8.11 2.95
C SER A 107 -20.15 7.02 1.90
N MET A 108 -20.90 5.97 2.22
CA MET A 108 -21.27 4.90 1.26
C MET A 108 -22.77 4.83 0.97
N LEU A 109 -23.63 4.98 1.99
CA LEU A 109 -25.09 4.86 1.79
C LEU A 109 -25.69 6.05 1.01
N LEU A 110 -25.18 7.27 1.20
CA LEU A 110 -25.61 8.44 0.42
C LEU A 110 -25.21 8.35 -1.06
N LEU A 111 -24.09 7.66 -1.36
CA LEU A 111 -23.58 7.49 -2.71
C LEU A 111 -24.43 6.50 -3.54
N ILE A 112 -25.16 5.61 -2.88
CA ILE A 112 -26.08 4.66 -3.54
C ILE A 112 -27.36 5.39 -3.98
N ALA A 113 -27.82 6.40 -3.22
CA ALA A 113 -29.08 7.12 -3.47
C ALA A 113 -28.98 8.34 -4.42
N MET A 114 -27.79 8.73 -4.88
CA MET A 114 -27.62 9.95 -5.72
C MET A 114 -27.78 9.68 -7.22
N THR A 115 -28.44 10.62 -7.92
CA THR A 115 -28.55 10.61 -9.39
C THR A 115 -27.18 10.73 -10.08
N PRO A 116 -27.01 10.24 -11.33
CA PRO A 116 -25.72 10.24 -12.03
C PRO A 116 -25.08 11.63 -12.16
N ARG A 117 -25.89 12.69 -12.35
CA ARG A 117 -25.40 14.08 -12.46
C ARG A 117 -24.80 14.58 -11.14
N PHE A 118 -25.38 14.22 -10.00
CA PHE A 118 -24.84 14.58 -8.68
C PHE A 118 -23.57 13.79 -8.33
N LYS A 119 -23.46 12.52 -8.78
CA LYS A 119 -22.22 11.74 -8.66
C LYS A 119 -21.05 12.39 -9.41
N VAL A 120 -21.30 12.97 -10.58
CA VAL A 120 -20.28 13.69 -11.36
C VAL A 120 -19.88 14.98 -10.66
N ALA A 121 -20.84 15.78 -10.18
CA ALA A 121 -20.57 17.00 -9.42
C ALA A 121 -19.81 16.72 -8.12
N PHE A 122 -20.17 15.67 -7.37
CA PHE A 122 -19.50 15.27 -6.14
C PHE A 122 -18.07 14.76 -6.39
N ARG A 123 -17.84 14.02 -7.49
CA ARG A 123 -16.48 13.63 -7.91
C ARG A 123 -15.62 14.84 -8.29
N GLN A 124 -16.20 15.89 -8.87
CA GLN A 124 -15.49 17.14 -9.13
C GLN A 124 -15.24 17.94 -7.85
N LEU A 125 -16.20 17.99 -6.93
CA LEU A 125 -16.06 18.64 -5.64
C LEU A 125 -14.94 18.01 -4.79
N ARG A 126 -14.82 16.68 -4.81
CA ARG A 126 -13.75 15.91 -4.14
C ARG A 126 -12.35 16.19 -4.71
N LYS A 127 -12.25 16.68 -5.96
CA LYS A 127 -11.00 17.12 -6.58
C LYS A 127 -10.63 18.56 -6.19
N SER A 128 -11.55 19.34 -5.60
CA SER A 128 -11.25 20.70 -5.12
C SER A 128 -10.34 20.69 -3.89
N SER A 129 -9.48 21.71 -3.77
CA SER A 129 -8.57 21.89 -2.64
C SER A 129 -9.30 22.05 -1.29
N ILE A 130 -10.55 22.50 -1.31
CA ILE A 130 -11.40 22.72 -0.14
C ILE A 130 -11.90 21.38 0.43
N ALA A 131 -12.34 20.46 -0.43
CA ALA A 131 -12.82 19.13 0.01
C ALA A 131 -11.71 18.24 0.58
N LYS A 132 -10.46 18.40 0.10
CA LYS A 132 -9.29 17.70 0.67
C LYS A 132 -9.03 18.05 2.14
N ARG A 133 -9.42 19.25 2.61
CA ARG A 133 -9.30 19.63 4.02
C ARG A 133 -10.42 19.09 4.91
N PHE A 134 -11.62 18.90 4.35
CA PHE A 134 -12.79 18.46 5.10
C PHE A 134 -12.87 16.93 5.27
N PHE A 135 -12.49 16.14 4.26
CA PHE A 135 -12.62 14.68 4.30
C PHE A 135 -11.37 13.93 4.79
N THR A 136 -10.32 14.65 5.19
CA THR A 136 -9.09 14.05 5.74
C THR A 136 -8.98 14.16 7.26
N SER A 137 -10.02 14.64 7.95
CA SER A 137 -10.06 14.70 9.41
C SER A 137 -10.50 13.36 10.04
N HIS A 138 -9.69 12.32 9.81
CA HIS A 138 -9.39 11.35 10.87
C HIS A 138 -7.95 11.59 11.26
N GLN A 139 -7.73 11.81 12.55
CA GLN A 139 -6.51 12.31 13.18
C GLN A 139 -5.19 11.95 12.46
N ARG A 140 -4.77 12.77 11.49
CA ARG A 140 -3.35 13.00 11.22
C ARG A 140 -2.92 14.16 12.11
N ARG A 141 -2.60 13.86 13.37
CA ARG A 141 -1.84 14.80 14.19
C ARG A 141 -0.42 14.90 13.60
N SER A 142 -0.19 16.02 12.94
CA SER A 142 0.99 16.88 13.07
C SER A 142 2.21 16.25 13.76
N MET A 143 3.24 15.90 13.01
CA MET A 143 4.45 16.71 12.86
C MET A 143 5.36 16.05 11.82
N THR A 144 5.46 16.65 10.63
CA THR A 144 6.67 16.69 9.79
C THR A 144 6.37 17.65 8.64
N SER A 145 6.58 18.94 8.86
CA SER A 145 6.71 19.89 7.74
C SER A 145 8.09 19.66 7.11
N SER A 146 8.14 18.96 5.97
CA SER A 146 9.33 18.89 5.13
C SER A 146 9.42 20.17 4.31
N ASN A 147 10.15 21.17 4.82
CA ASN A 147 10.72 22.22 3.97
C ASN A 147 12.07 21.75 3.44
N SER A 148 12.22 21.87 2.13
CA SER A 148 13.41 21.59 1.33
C SER A 148 14.51 22.63 1.57
N ALA A 149 15.43 22.33 2.49
CA ALA A 149 16.78 22.91 2.56
C ALA A 149 17.73 21.87 3.19
N ALA A 150 18.80 21.54 2.49
CA ALA A 150 19.68 20.40 2.76
C ALA A 150 20.84 20.74 3.73
N GLY A 151 21.00 19.90 4.78
CA GLY A 151 22.02 19.91 5.88
C GLY A 151 21.60 20.74 7.12
N PRO A 152 21.80 20.36 8.42
CA PRO A 152 22.39 19.20 9.11
C PRO A 152 21.38 18.37 9.97
N ARG A 153 20.07 18.39 9.65
CA ARG A 153 19.02 17.75 10.48
C ARG A 153 19.01 16.22 10.49
N LYS A 154 19.57 15.56 9.47
CA LYS A 154 19.48 14.10 9.31
C LYS A 154 20.33 13.32 10.32
N GLU A 155 21.37 13.95 10.86
CA GLU A 155 22.33 13.31 11.78
C GLU A 155 22.07 13.66 13.25
N VAL A 156 20.97 14.37 13.55
CA VAL A 156 20.73 14.92 14.91
C VAL A 156 20.69 13.82 15.96
N ALA A 157 19.94 12.74 15.71
CA ALA A 157 19.83 11.63 16.66
C ALA A 157 21.17 10.90 16.84
N TYR A 158 21.93 10.71 15.76
CA TYR A 158 23.27 10.11 15.79
C TYR A 158 24.27 10.95 16.61
N ARG A 159 24.37 12.25 16.31
CA ARG A 159 25.30 13.14 16.99
C ARG A 159 24.98 13.28 18.47
N ASP A 160 23.70 13.37 18.79
CA ASP A 160 23.23 13.44 20.17
C ASP A 160 23.57 12.15 20.94
N LEU A 161 23.36 10.97 20.34
CA LEU A 161 23.75 9.68 20.94
C LEU A 161 25.26 9.64 21.27
N ILE A 162 26.12 10.02 20.32
CA ILE A 162 27.58 9.94 20.51
C ILE A 162 28.10 11.02 21.45
N THR A 163 27.50 12.21 21.44
CA THR A 163 28.00 13.34 22.23
C THR A 163 27.49 13.30 23.67
N ASN A 164 26.20 13.02 23.85
CA ASN A 164 25.52 13.16 25.14
C ASN A 164 25.28 11.83 25.86
N HIS A 165 25.44 10.70 25.18
CA HIS A 165 25.12 9.37 25.72
C HIS A 165 26.26 8.37 25.48
N GLN A 166 27.49 8.77 25.80
CA GLN A 166 28.69 7.93 25.63
C GLN A 166 28.64 6.64 26.45
N ASP A 167 27.91 6.64 27.57
CA ASP A 167 27.68 5.48 28.44
C ASP A 167 26.89 4.35 27.75
N LEU A 168 26.18 4.66 26.66
CA LEU A 168 25.45 3.67 25.86
C LEU A 168 26.33 2.96 24.83
N LEU A 169 27.46 3.56 24.44
CA LEU A 169 28.25 3.09 23.29
C LEU A 169 28.84 1.69 23.51
N ASP A 170 29.20 1.35 24.73
CA ASP A 170 29.81 0.06 25.05
C ASP A 170 28.79 -1.02 25.46
N ARG A 171 27.49 -0.70 25.42
CA ARG A 171 26.42 -1.67 25.69
C ARG A 171 26.16 -2.57 24.48
N PRO A 172 25.67 -3.81 24.69
CA PRO A 172 25.15 -4.65 23.62
C PRO A 172 24.03 -3.94 22.85
N PHE A 173 24.06 -4.01 21.52
CA PHE A 173 23.08 -3.41 20.65
C PHE A 173 21.82 -4.29 20.53
N PRO A 174 20.62 -3.77 20.81
CA PRO A 174 19.37 -4.55 20.78
C PRO A 174 18.83 -4.71 19.34
N MET A 175 19.58 -5.41 18.48
CA MET A 175 19.30 -5.53 17.04
C MET A 175 17.85 -5.99 16.74
N ALA A 176 17.41 -7.07 17.39
CA ALA A 176 16.07 -7.63 17.16
C ALA A 176 14.95 -6.63 17.52
N ALA A 177 15.10 -5.87 18.61
CA ALA A 177 14.11 -4.88 19.02
C ALA A 177 14.05 -3.71 18.03
N VAL A 178 15.20 -3.19 17.60
CA VAL A 178 15.27 -2.09 16.62
C VAL A 178 14.69 -2.50 15.27
N LEU A 179 15.00 -3.71 14.77
CA LEU A 179 14.41 -4.21 13.52
C LEU A 179 12.90 -4.38 13.64
N ASN A 180 12.41 -4.90 14.77
CA ASN A 180 10.97 -5.00 15.05
C ASN A 180 10.29 -3.64 15.06
N ASP A 181 10.93 -2.61 15.65
CA ASP A 181 10.40 -1.25 15.65
C ASP A 181 10.32 -0.67 14.25
N LEU A 182 11.37 -0.82 13.43
CA LEU A 182 11.37 -0.35 12.05
C LEU A 182 10.26 -1.02 11.23
N ARG A 183 10.05 -2.33 11.41
CA ARG A 183 8.97 -3.08 10.74
C ARG A 183 7.58 -2.63 11.21
N ASN A 184 7.40 -2.38 12.51
CA ASN A 184 6.17 -1.83 13.05
C ASN A 184 5.89 -0.43 12.51
N LEU A 185 6.91 0.44 12.43
CA LEU A 185 6.78 1.78 11.87
C LEU A 185 6.44 1.73 10.37
N GLN A 186 7.03 0.80 9.63
CA GLN A 186 6.68 0.53 8.23
C GLN A 186 5.21 0.12 8.10
N ALA A 187 4.76 -0.87 8.89
CA ALA A 187 3.37 -1.32 8.88
C ALA A 187 2.38 -0.20 9.30
N LEU A 188 2.74 0.65 10.27
CA LEU A 188 1.93 1.79 10.71
C LEU A 188 1.75 2.86 9.63
N ARG A 189 2.81 3.16 8.86
CA ARG A 189 2.84 4.29 7.93
C ARG A 189 2.30 3.95 6.54
N GLY A 190 2.29 2.67 6.16
CA GLY A 190 1.75 2.20 4.89
C GLY A 190 2.58 2.58 3.66
N SER A 191 2.17 2.07 2.48
CA SER A 191 3.01 1.94 1.27
C SER A 191 3.72 3.20 0.76
N SER A 192 3.20 4.41 1.00
CA SER A 192 3.76 5.66 0.45
C SER A 192 5.00 6.17 1.20
N SER A 193 5.24 5.68 2.43
CA SER A 193 6.32 6.13 3.34
C SER A 193 7.24 5.00 3.80
N ASN A 194 7.03 3.79 3.27
CA ASN A 194 7.78 2.59 3.62
C ASN A 194 9.26 2.63 3.21
N CYS A 195 9.61 3.50 2.26
CA CYS A 195 10.94 3.51 1.66
C CYS A 195 12.05 3.77 2.70
N GLU A 196 11.88 4.75 3.60
CA GLU A 196 12.93 5.13 4.55
C GLU A 196 13.16 4.07 5.63
N TYR A 197 12.09 3.52 6.21
CA TYR A 197 12.18 2.44 7.21
C TYR A 197 12.77 1.17 6.61
N LYS A 198 12.37 0.81 5.39
CA LYS A 198 12.94 -0.34 4.66
C LYS A 198 14.42 -0.14 4.34
N ILE A 199 14.84 1.08 4.01
CA ILE A 199 16.26 1.41 3.82
C ILE A 199 17.03 1.26 5.15
N ALA A 200 16.50 1.79 6.25
CA ALA A 200 17.11 1.69 7.56
C ALA A 200 17.25 0.22 8.03
N GLU A 201 16.20 -0.58 7.83
CA GLU A 201 16.20 -2.02 8.12
C GLU A 201 17.31 -2.73 7.32
N ARG A 202 17.40 -2.48 6.01
CA ARG A 202 18.43 -3.07 5.13
C ARG A 202 19.84 -2.68 5.53
N ARG A 203 20.05 -1.42 5.92
CA ARG A 203 21.34 -0.93 6.42
C ARG A 203 21.72 -1.62 7.72
N LEU A 204 20.80 -1.75 8.68
CA LEU A 204 21.04 -2.45 9.93
C LEU A 204 21.26 -3.96 9.76
N PHE A 205 20.54 -4.59 8.84
CA PHE A 205 20.77 -5.99 8.51
C PHE A 205 22.20 -6.20 7.97
N ARG A 206 22.68 -5.29 7.12
CA ARG A 206 24.06 -5.33 6.65
C ARG A 206 25.06 -5.25 7.81
N VAL A 207 24.83 -4.33 8.75
CA VAL A 207 25.64 -4.20 9.97
C VAL A 207 25.65 -5.50 10.78
N GLN A 208 24.49 -6.13 10.96
CA GLN A 208 24.37 -7.42 11.64
C GLN A 208 25.17 -8.52 10.91
N HIS A 209 24.99 -8.64 9.60
CA HIS A 209 25.64 -9.67 8.80
C HIS A 209 27.16 -9.52 8.78
N GLU A 210 27.67 -8.29 8.61
CA GLU A 210 29.11 -8.00 8.67
C GLU A 210 29.70 -8.36 10.04
N SER A 211 28.94 -8.15 11.13
CA SER A 211 29.33 -8.55 12.48
C SER A 211 29.37 -10.07 12.65
N GLU A 212 28.39 -10.80 12.13
CA GLU A 212 28.30 -12.26 12.20
C GLU A 212 29.45 -12.95 11.46
N LEU A 213 29.88 -12.38 10.32
CA LEU A 213 31.05 -12.87 9.57
C LEU A 213 32.38 -12.65 10.31
N GLY A 214 32.45 -11.63 11.18
CA GLY A 214 33.68 -11.22 11.87
C GLY A 214 34.08 -12.03 13.12
N GLN A 215 33.38 -13.12 13.45
CA GLN A 215 33.58 -13.93 14.68
C GLN A 215 33.74 -13.09 15.96
N GLY A 216 32.79 -12.18 16.21
CA GLY A 216 32.74 -11.35 17.42
C GLY A 216 31.57 -11.71 18.33
N GLY A 217 31.70 -11.37 19.62
CA GLY A 217 30.59 -11.39 20.58
C GLY A 217 29.44 -10.43 20.20
N PRO A 218 28.48 -10.19 21.11
CA PRO A 218 27.32 -9.34 20.81
C PRO A 218 27.77 -7.95 20.33
N LEU A 219 27.25 -7.55 19.16
CA LEU A 219 27.51 -6.27 18.53
C LEU A 219 27.25 -5.11 19.51
N THR A 220 28.20 -4.21 19.71
CA THR A 220 28.02 -3.04 20.59
C THR A 220 27.44 -1.85 19.83
N VAL A 221 26.82 -0.91 20.55
CA VAL A 221 26.32 0.34 19.96
C VAL A 221 27.45 1.10 19.24
N ARG A 222 28.67 1.09 19.80
CA ARG A 222 29.87 1.69 19.20
C ARG A 222 30.18 1.08 17.83
N GLN A 223 30.12 -0.23 17.69
CA GLN A 223 30.33 -0.89 16.40
C GLN A 223 29.24 -0.50 15.39
N VAL A 224 27.98 -0.39 15.82
CA VAL A 224 26.89 0.12 14.95
C VAL A 224 27.17 1.54 14.49
N THR A 225 27.67 2.43 15.35
CA THR A 225 28.03 3.81 14.95
C THR A 225 29.15 3.88 13.93
N GLN A 226 30.01 2.86 13.86
CA GLN A 226 31.10 2.78 12.88
C GLN A 226 30.62 2.23 11.53
N LEU A 227 29.60 1.36 11.54
CA LEU A 227 29.13 0.65 10.35
C LEU A 227 27.90 1.31 9.70
N LEU A 228 27.00 1.89 10.49
CA LEU A 228 25.80 2.57 10.02
C LEU A 228 26.08 4.04 9.69
N GLN A 229 25.68 4.48 8.50
CA GLN A 229 25.90 5.87 8.06
C GLN A 229 25.16 6.88 8.96
N PRO A 230 25.78 8.00 9.35
CA PRO A 230 25.15 9.04 10.18
C PRO A 230 23.88 9.64 9.58
N ASP A 231 23.74 9.61 8.25
CA ASP A 231 22.65 10.22 7.50
C ASP A 231 21.32 9.47 7.58
N ASP A 232 21.32 8.28 8.20
CA ASP A 232 20.13 7.45 8.43
C ASP A 232 19.27 8.02 9.57
N SER A 233 18.62 9.14 9.29
CA SER A 233 17.81 9.84 10.29
C SER A 233 16.74 8.95 10.91
N VAL A 234 16.11 8.07 10.14
CA VAL A 234 15.05 7.18 10.62
C VAL A 234 15.66 6.09 11.49
N GLY A 235 16.69 5.40 11.01
CA GLY A 235 17.40 4.37 11.77
C GLY A 235 17.93 4.93 13.09
N TRP A 236 18.65 6.05 13.08
CA TRP A 236 19.21 6.65 14.29
C TRP A 236 18.17 7.17 15.26
N THR A 237 17.03 7.70 14.79
CA THR A 237 15.94 8.12 15.68
C THR A 237 15.34 6.92 16.40
N THR A 238 15.08 5.82 15.69
CA THR A 238 14.55 4.58 16.27
C THR A 238 15.54 3.95 17.24
N ILE A 239 16.82 3.85 16.87
CA ILE A 239 17.90 3.35 17.73
C ILE A 239 17.98 4.15 19.02
N LYS A 240 18.00 5.49 18.91
CA LYS A 240 18.12 6.37 20.08
C LYS A 240 16.95 6.17 21.06
N GLN A 241 15.70 6.16 20.57
CA GLN A 241 14.53 5.93 21.44
C GLN A 241 14.60 4.57 22.12
N ARG A 242 14.93 3.51 21.37
CA ARG A 242 15.06 2.16 21.91
C ARG A 242 16.15 2.08 22.99
N LEU A 243 17.30 2.70 22.79
CA LEU A 243 18.41 2.65 23.76
C LEU A 243 18.14 3.48 25.04
N LEU A 244 17.44 4.61 24.93
CA LEU A 244 17.21 5.51 26.06
C LEU A 244 15.93 5.19 26.83
N GLU A 245 14.88 4.76 26.14
CA GLU A 245 13.52 4.67 26.69
C GLU A 245 12.96 3.25 26.66
N ASP A 246 13.65 2.31 25.99
CA ASP A 246 13.18 0.96 25.69
C ASP A 246 11.77 0.94 25.05
N ARG A 247 11.51 1.92 24.17
CA ARG A 247 10.24 2.06 23.43
C ARG A 247 10.44 2.91 22.18
N VAL A 248 9.41 2.92 21.33
CA VAL A 248 9.29 3.88 20.23
C VAL A 248 7.93 4.57 20.34
N ASP A 249 7.94 5.87 20.63
CA ASP A 249 6.74 6.65 20.94
C ASP A 249 5.62 6.49 19.91
N ALA A 250 5.97 6.44 18.62
CA ALA A 250 4.99 6.31 17.56
C ALA A 250 4.24 4.96 17.55
N ILE A 251 4.81 3.91 18.16
CA ILE A 251 4.20 2.59 18.32
C ILE A 251 3.62 2.45 19.72
N ASP A 252 4.37 2.82 20.75
CA ASP A 252 4.00 2.57 22.14
C ASP A 252 2.86 3.47 22.64
N SER A 253 2.67 4.66 22.03
CA SER A 253 1.54 5.54 22.31
C SER A 253 0.21 5.10 21.70
N LEU A 254 0.23 4.08 20.84
CA LEU A 254 -0.99 3.53 20.23
C LEU A 254 -1.84 2.76 21.25
N SER A 255 -3.15 2.67 20.96
CA SER A 255 -4.05 1.77 21.68
C SER A 255 -3.60 0.31 21.53
N LYS A 256 -4.06 -0.59 22.41
CA LYS A 256 -3.71 -2.02 22.31
C LYS A 256 -4.18 -2.58 20.96
N GLU A 257 -5.36 -2.15 20.52
CA GLU A 257 -6.00 -2.50 19.27
C GLU A 257 -5.18 -2.01 18.06
N ASP A 258 -4.71 -0.76 18.08
CA ASP A 258 -3.90 -0.22 16.99
C ASP A 258 -2.53 -0.88 16.90
N ARG A 259 -1.89 -1.18 18.04
CA ARG A 259 -0.64 -1.97 18.05
C ARG A 259 -0.86 -3.36 17.48
N ALA A 260 -1.96 -4.02 17.84
CA ALA A 260 -2.31 -5.33 17.29
C ALA A 260 -2.54 -5.26 15.77
N ARG A 261 -3.23 -4.24 15.25
CA ARG A 261 -3.38 -4.02 13.80
C ARG A 261 -2.05 -3.90 13.08
N VAL A 262 -1.11 -3.14 13.64
CA VAL A 262 0.23 -2.95 13.07
C VAL A 262 0.99 -4.29 13.06
N MET A 263 0.96 -5.01 14.18
CA MET A 263 1.64 -6.28 14.34
C MET A 263 1.08 -7.36 13.41
N PHE A 264 -0.24 -7.48 13.29
CA PHE A 264 -0.90 -8.48 12.45
C PHE A 264 -0.65 -8.24 10.96
N GLN A 265 -0.54 -6.99 10.51
CA GLN A 265 -0.20 -6.66 9.12
C GLN A 265 1.20 -7.11 8.68
N ARG A 266 2.09 -7.44 9.63
CA ARG A 266 3.41 -8.01 9.31
C ARG A 266 3.33 -9.49 8.94
N VAL A 267 2.26 -10.19 9.35
CA VAL A 267 2.06 -11.60 9.04
C VAL A 267 1.66 -11.76 7.57
N TYR A 268 2.36 -12.64 6.85
CA TYR A 268 2.07 -12.91 5.44
C TYR A 268 0.59 -13.27 5.23
N GLY A 269 -0.05 -12.62 4.25
CA GLY A 269 -1.45 -12.86 3.90
C GLY A 269 -2.48 -12.18 4.81
N ILE A 270 -2.05 -11.30 5.73
CA ILE A 270 -2.91 -10.43 6.54
C ILE A 270 -2.74 -8.98 6.08
N ASP A 271 -3.75 -8.45 5.41
CA ASP A 271 -3.83 -7.03 5.06
C ASP A 271 -4.53 -6.21 6.16
N ALA A 272 -4.63 -4.88 5.97
CA ALA A 272 -5.29 -3.98 6.92
C ALA A 272 -6.75 -4.38 7.24
N THR A 273 -7.49 -4.95 6.26
CA THR A 273 -8.87 -5.38 6.47
C THR A 273 -8.93 -6.65 7.29
N LYS A 274 -8.07 -7.63 7.02
CA LYS A 274 -7.99 -8.86 7.81
C LYS A 274 -7.48 -8.57 9.22
N ALA A 275 -6.48 -7.71 9.38
CA ALA A 275 -5.98 -7.27 10.68
C ALA A 275 -7.09 -6.62 11.54
N GLU A 276 -7.90 -5.74 10.94
CA GLU A 276 -9.07 -5.15 11.61
C GLU A 276 -10.03 -6.23 12.11
N ARG A 277 -10.33 -7.23 11.27
CA ARG A 277 -11.25 -8.32 11.64
C ARG A 277 -10.74 -9.13 12.83
N PHE A 278 -9.45 -9.41 12.91
CA PHE A 278 -8.87 -10.12 14.05
C PHE A 278 -8.94 -9.29 15.33
N VAL A 279 -8.64 -8.00 15.26
CA VAL A 279 -8.74 -7.10 16.41
C VAL A 279 -10.19 -6.96 16.89
N GLN A 280 -11.16 -6.85 15.98
CA GLN A 280 -12.59 -6.84 16.32
C GLN A 280 -13.07 -8.15 16.96
N ALA A 281 -12.43 -9.27 16.62
CA ALA A 281 -12.66 -10.56 17.24
C ALA A 281 -11.96 -10.73 18.61
N GLY A 282 -11.23 -9.71 19.08
CA GLY A 282 -10.59 -9.68 20.40
C GLY A 282 -9.14 -10.17 20.43
N PHE A 283 -8.54 -10.49 19.27
CA PHE A 283 -7.13 -10.87 19.20
C PHE A 283 -6.25 -9.61 19.29
N LEU A 284 -5.31 -9.58 20.24
CA LEU A 284 -4.43 -8.44 20.49
C LEU A 284 -2.94 -8.79 20.47
N THR A 285 -2.57 -10.08 20.42
CA THR A 285 -1.17 -10.55 20.35
C THR A 285 -0.99 -11.61 19.27
N LEU A 286 0.25 -11.83 18.81
CA LEU A 286 0.55 -12.91 17.86
C LEU A 286 0.24 -14.30 18.44
N GLU A 287 0.42 -14.49 19.74
CA GLU A 287 0.06 -15.73 20.43
C GLU A 287 -1.44 -15.99 20.36
N GLN A 288 -2.26 -14.99 20.66
CA GLN A 288 -3.70 -15.09 20.52
C GLN A 288 -4.09 -15.31 19.04
N LEU A 289 -3.40 -14.67 18.10
CA LEU A 289 -3.63 -14.85 16.67
C LEU A 289 -3.35 -16.29 16.20
N ARG A 290 -2.44 -17.04 16.84
CA ARG A 290 -2.19 -18.46 16.52
C ARG A 290 -3.42 -19.34 16.75
N GLU A 291 -4.25 -18.96 17.73
CA GLU A 291 -5.51 -19.66 18.06
C GLU A 291 -6.69 -19.22 17.16
N ALA A 292 -6.49 -18.21 16.31
CA ALA A 292 -7.53 -17.75 15.39
C ALA A 292 -7.74 -18.71 14.23
N SER A 293 -8.90 -18.62 13.57
CA SER A 293 -9.15 -19.31 12.31
C SER A 293 -8.37 -18.65 11.18
N LEU A 294 -7.13 -19.10 10.97
CA LEU A 294 -6.21 -18.60 9.94
C LEU A 294 -6.29 -19.44 8.66
N GLU A 295 -6.28 -18.77 7.51
CA GLU A 295 -6.03 -19.39 6.21
C GLU A 295 -4.67 -20.10 6.22
N ARG A 296 -4.49 -21.14 5.39
CA ARG A 296 -3.24 -21.92 5.35
C ARG A 296 -2.00 -21.03 5.21
N ALA A 297 -2.04 -20.09 4.26
CA ALA A 297 -0.94 -19.17 4.01
C ALA A 297 -0.60 -18.27 5.21
N GLN A 298 -1.63 -17.83 5.95
CA GLN A 298 -1.46 -16.98 7.14
C GLN A 298 -0.83 -17.76 8.30
N ARG A 299 -1.22 -19.02 8.47
CA ARG A 299 -0.64 -19.90 9.49
C ARG A 299 0.83 -20.16 9.24
N ILE A 300 1.19 -20.46 7.99
CA ILE A 300 2.59 -20.65 7.57
C ILE A 300 3.35 -19.32 7.73
N GLY A 301 2.75 -18.21 7.30
CA GLY A 301 3.29 -16.86 7.46
C GLY A 301 3.58 -16.48 8.91
N LEU A 302 2.69 -16.86 9.83
CA LEU A 302 2.86 -16.62 11.27
C LEU A 302 3.91 -17.55 11.90
N LYS A 303 3.99 -18.80 11.43
CA LYS A 303 4.99 -19.78 11.87
C LYS A 303 6.42 -19.37 11.46
N HIS A 304 6.59 -18.88 10.23
CA HIS A 304 7.89 -18.53 9.65
C HIS A 304 8.13 -17.02 9.58
N MET A 305 7.40 -16.24 10.40
CA MET A 305 7.43 -14.76 10.33
C MET A 305 8.86 -14.20 10.45
N GLU A 306 9.63 -14.69 11.43
CA GLU A 306 11.01 -14.23 11.66
C GLU A 306 11.95 -14.55 10.48
N ASP A 307 11.74 -15.70 9.83
CA ASP A 307 12.55 -16.14 8.70
C ASP A 307 12.18 -15.39 7.41
N ILE A 308 10.89 -15.11 7.19
CA ILE A 308 10.40 -14.31 6.06
C ILE A 308 10.86 -12.85 6.17
N GLU A 309 10.88 -12.30 7.38
CA GLU A 309 11.36 -10.94 7.63
C GLU A 309 12.90 -10.83 7.61
N CYS A 310 13.61 -11.95 7.63
CA CYS A 310 15.06 -11.98 7.55
C CYS A 310 15.52 -11.85 6.09
N LEU A 311 16.35 -10.84 5.80
CA LEU A 311 16.89 -10.66 4.46
C LEU A 311 17.85 -11.81 4.08
N ILE A 312 18.03 -11.97 2.77
CA ILE A 312 18.84 -13.01 2.13
C ILE A 312 20.10 -12.34 1.59
N PRO A 313 21.30 -12.67 2.11
CA PRO A 313 22.56 -12.20 1.55
C PRO A 313 22.70 -12.62 0.08
N ARG A 314 23.34 -11.78 -0.74
CA ARG A 314 23.51 -12.05 -2.17
C ARG A 314 24.22 -13.39 -2.44
N SER A 315 25.21 -13.75 -1.64
CA SER A 315 25.89 -15.05 -1.75
C SER A 315 24.94 -16.23 -1.56
N GLU A 316 23.99 -16.13 -0.63
CA GLU A 316 22.94 -17.14 -0.44
C GLU A 316 21.96 -17.14 -1.63
N SER A 317 21.60 -15.97 -2.17
CA SER A 317 20.78 -15.88 -3.39
C SER A 317 21.47 -16.50 -4.62
N GLU A 318 22.79 -16.38 -4.74
CA GLU A 318 23.59 -17.00 -5.80
C GLU A 318 23.59 -18.53 -5.66
N GLN A 319 23.78 -19.03 -4.44
CA GLN A 319 23.66 -20.46 -4.15
C GLN A 319 22.27 -21.00 -4.51
N TRP A 320 21.20 -20.29 -4.11
CA TRP A 320 19.84 -20.67 -4.48
C TRP A 320 19.61 -20.63 -5.99
N ARG A 321 20.18 -19.64 -6.70
CA ARG A 321 20.11 -19.57 -8.15
C ARG A 321 20.65 -20.84 -8.80
N GLU A 322 21.81 -21.32 -8.38
CA GLU A 322 22.41 -22.55 -8.91
C GLU A 322 21.54 -23.78 -8.64
N ILE A 323 21.09 -23.96 -7.41
CA ILE A 323 20.23 -25.08 -7.00
C ILE A 323 18.93 -25.08 -7.80
N MET A 324 18.27 -23.92 -7.91
CA MET A 324 16.99 -23.81 -8.58
C MET A 324 17.12 -24.00 -10.09
N LEU A 325 18.18 -23.50 -10.72
CA LEU A 325 18.44 -23.75 -12.15
C LEU A 325 18.63 -25.24 -12.44
N ASP A 326 19.31 -25.98 -11.57
CA ASP A 326 19.42 -27.44 -11.70
C ASP A 326 18.07 -28.15 -11.53
N VAL A 327 17.24 -27.71 -10.57
CA VAL A 327 15.87 -28.21 -10.40
C VAL A 327 15.05 -27.99 -11.68
N PHE A 328 15.09 -26.78 -12.24
CA PHE A 328 14.33 -26.45 -13.45
C PHE A 328 14.81 -27.27 -14.66
N HIS A 329 16.13 -27.41 -14.83
CA HIS A 329 16.73 -28.21 -15.90
C HIS A 329 16.34 -29.70 -15.79
N THR A 330 16.27 -30.23 -14.56
CA THR A 330 15.82 -31.61 -14.31
C THR A 330 14.35 -31.83 -14.71
N VAL A 331 13.50 -30.82 -14.53
CA VAL A 331 12.09 -30.88 -14.92
C VAL A 331 11.93 -30.84 -16.43
N ASP A 332 12.57 -29.88 -17.09
CA ASP A 332 12.59 -29.76 -18.55
C ASP A 332 13.82 -28.96 -19.01
N PRO A 333 14.72 -29.52 -19.83
CA PRO A 333 15.89 -28.80 -20.34
C PRO A 333 15.58 -27.55 -21.16
N ARG A 334 14.37 -27.42 -21.70
CA ARG A 334 13.90 -26.26 -22.48
C ARG A 334 13.24 -25.18 -21.61
N LEU A 335 13.05 -25.44 -20.30
CA LEU A 335 12.52 -24.46 -19.36
C LEU A 335 13.60 -23.43 -19.03
N GLY A 336 13.43 -22.21 -19.55
CA GLY A 336 14.25 -21.06 -19.18
C GLY A 336 13.80 -20.46 -17.86
N ALA A 337 14.76 -19.93 -17.10
CA ALA A 337 14.50 -19.30 -15.82
C ALA A 337 15.49 -18.17 -15.52
N GLU A 338 15.00 -17.09 -14.90
CA GLU A 338 15.82 -15.96 -14.47
C GLU A 338 15.48 -15.55 -13.04
N LEU A 339 16.51 -15.32 -12.21
CA LEU A 339 16.36 -14.73 -10.88
C LEU A 339 16.35 -13.20 -11.00
N LEU A 340 15.23 -12.58 -10.64
CA LEU A 340 14.92 -11.17 -10.88
C LEU A 340 14.84 -10.35 -9.58
N GLY A 341 13.86 -9.44 -9.49
CA GLY A 341 13.62 -8.61 -8.32
C GLY A 341 14.85 -7.81 -7.90
N SER A 342 15.05 -7.74 -6.58
CA SER A 342 16.21 -7.06 -5.98
C SER A 342 17.56 -7.65 -6.39
N PHE A 343 17.61 -8.96 -6.63
CA PHE A 343 18.84 -9.64 -7.03
C PHE A 343 19.36 -9.14 -8.38
N ARG A 344 18.48 -9.05 -9.39
CA ARG A 344 18.84 -8.53 -10.71
C ARG A 344 19.17 -7.04 -10.71
N ARG A 345 18.66 -6.26 -9.74
CA ARG A 345 19.07 -4.86 -9.53
C ARG A 345 20.40 -4.70 -8.79
N GLY A 346 21.10 -5.79 -8.50
CA GLY A 346 22.40 -5.73 -7.82
C GLY A 346 22.33 -5.48 -6.32
N ASP A 347 21.16 -5.61 -5.67
CA ASP A 347 21.08 -5.45 -4.22
C ASP A 347 21.95 -6.51 -3.52
N HIS A 348 22.67 -6.11 -2.48
CA HIS A 348 23.46 -7.03 -1.64
C HIS A 348 22.57 -7.94 -0.77
N TYR A 349 21.32 -7.54 -0.55
CA TYR A 349 20.37 -8.26 0.28
C TYR A 349 18.98 -8.24 -0.36
N SER A 350 18.39 -9.43 -0.50
CA SER A 350 17.06 -9.64 -1.06
C SER A 350 16.05 -9.94 0.05
N SER A 351 14.78 -9.59 -0.15
CA SER A 351 13.68 -10.02 0.74
C SER A 351 13.22 -11.46 0.46
N ASP A 352 13.40 -11.87 -0.79
CA ASP A 352 12.82 -13.06 -1.40
C ASP A 352 13.56 -13.38 -2.71
N LEU A 353 13.28 -14.56 -3.25
CA LEU A 353 13.83 -15.07 -4.50
C LEU A 353 12.76 -15.04 -5.59
N ASP A 354 12.83 -14.07 -6.48
CA ASP A 354 11.87 -13.88 -7.58
C ASP A 354 12.34 -14.61 -8.86
N PHE A 355 11.86 -15.82 -9.11
CA PHE A 355 12.13 -16.49 -10.39
C PHE A 355 11.02 -16.24 -11.40
N VAL A 356 11.42 -15.86 -12.62
CA VAL A 356 10.55 -15.90 -13.80
C VAL A 356 10.94 -17.07 -14.67
N LEU A 357 9.95 -17.89 -15.00
CA LEU A 357 10.07 -19.10 -15.82
C LEU A 357 9.45 -18.86 -17.19
N PHE A 358 9.99 -19.46 -18.24
CA PHE A 358 9.41 -19.39 -19.58
C PHE A 358 9.80 -20.63 -20.40
N HIS A 359 8.93 -21.02 -21.32
CA HIS A 359 9.15 -22.18 -22.17
C HIS A 359 8.75 -21.86 -23.62
N PRO A 360 9.52 -22.26 -24.66
CA PRO A 360 9.24 -21.90 -26.05
C PRO A 360 7.83 -22.29 -26.53
N ASP A 361 7.28 -23.39 -26.02
CA ASP A 361 5.94 -23.86 -26.38
C ASP A 361 4.81 -23.16 -25.59
N VAL A 362 5.16 -22.25 -24.67
CA VAL A 362 4.20 -21.44 -23.90
C VAL A 362 4.31 -19.99 -24.37
N THR A 363 3.77 -19.73 -25.56
CA THR A 363 3.73 -18.37 -26.15
C THR A 363 2.62 -17.51 -25.55
N ASN A 364 1.51 -18.14 -25.14
CA ASN A 364 0.41 -17.52 -24.45
C ASN A 364 0.20 -18.17 -23.08
N MET A 365 0.03 -17.33 -22.06
CA MET A 365 -0.17 -17.79 -20.68
C MET A 365 -1.56 -18.36 -20.43
N ARG A 366 -2.52 -17.98 -21.26
CA ARG A 366 -3.89 -18.50 -21.23
C ARG A 366 -4.36 -18.81 -22.64
N ILE A 367 -5.14 -19.88 -22.78
CA ILE A 367 -5.66 -20.37 -24.06
C ILE A 367 -7.20 -20.45 -24.00
N PRO A 368 -7.90 -20.22 -25.12
CA PRO A 368 -9.35 -20.39 -25.18
C PRO A 368 -9.77 -21.82 -24.88
N ARG A 369 -10.88 -21.99 -24.15
CA ARG A 369 -11.44 -23.32 -23.91
C ARG A 369 -12.04 -23.88 -25.20
N PRO A 370 -11.84 -25.18 -25.50
CA PRO A 370 -12.47 -25.82 -26.67
C PRO A 370 -14.00 -25.66 -26.68
N GLU A 371 -14.64 -25.81 -25.53
CA GLU A 371 -16.11 -25.74 -25.39
C GLU A 371 -16.66 -24.32 -25.28
N ASN A 372 -15.82 -23.34 -24.91
CA ASN A 372 -16.21 -21.94 -24.84
C ASN A 372 -15.01 -21.01 -25.07
N PRO A 373 -14.77 -20.59 -26.33
CA PRO A 373 -13.62 -19.74 -26.67
C PRO A 373 -13.61 -18.36 -25.99
N THR A 374 -14.73 -17.91 -25.41
CA THR A 374 -14.78 -16.65 -24.65
C THR A 374 -14.17 -16.78 -23.25
N LYS A 375 -14.00 -18.02 -22.75
CA LYS A 375 -13.31 -18.29 -21.48
C LYS A 375 -11.89 -18.73 -21.78
N LEU A 376 -10.95 -18.20 -21.00
CA LEU A 376 -9.53 -18.52 -21.11
C LEU A 376 -9.08 -19.35 -19.91
N ASP A 377 -8.42 -20.46 -20.17
CA ASP A 377 -7.79 -21.29 -19.16
C ASP A 377 -6.28 -21.09 -19.12
N PRO A 378 -5.63 -21.28 -17.96
CA PRO A 378 -4.17 -21.31 -17.87
C PRO A 378 -3.57 -22.32 -18.85
N HIS A 379 -2.41 -21.99 -19.42
CA HIS A 379 -1.73 -22.90 -20.31
C HIS A 379 -1.38 -24.22 -19.59
N PRO A 380 -1.84 -25.39 -20.07
CA PRO A 380 -1.71 -26.65 -19.33
C PRO A 380 -0.26 -27.05 -19.11
N LEU A 381 0.62 -26.83 -20.10
CA LEU A 381 2.06 -27.09 -19.96
C LEU A 381 2.71 -26.23 -18.86
N ALA A 382 2.33 -24.96 -18.73
CA ALA A 382 2.90 -24.10 -17.68
C ALA A 382 2.50 -24.61 -16.29
N ALA A 383 1.23 -25.01 -16.14
CA ALA A 383 0.71 -25.57 -14.90
C ALA A 383 1.36 -26.91 -14.54
N SER A 384 1.57 -27.80 -15.52
CA SER A 384 2.21 -29.10 -15.29
C SER A 384 3.70 -28.96 -14.96
N LEU A 385 4.42 -28.05 -15.62
CA LEU A 385 5.81 -27.74 -15.32
C LEU A 385 5.96 -27.19 -13.89
N LEU A 386 5.13 -26.22 -13.51
CA LEU A 386 5.13 -25.69 -12.14
C LEU A 386 4.86 -26.78 -11.09
N THR A 387 3.91 -27.68 -11.35
CA THR A 387 3.61 -28.80 -10.45
C THR A 387 4.84 -29.72 -10.33
N SER A 388 5.48 -30.06 -11.45
CA SER A 388 6.66 -30.91 -11.49
C SER A 388 7.86 -30.30 -10.75
N ILE A 389 8.03 -28.98 -10.81
CA ILE A 389 9.05 -28.25 -10.02
C ILE A 389 8.80 -28.44 -8.53
N ILE A 390 7.56 -28.31 -8.07
CA ILE A 390 7.25 -28.50 -6.65
C ILE A 390 7.51 -29.94 -6.21
N ASP A 391 7.20 -30.92 -7.06
CA ASP A 391 7.49 -32.32 -6.77
C ASP A 391 9.00 -32.58 -6.69
N GLN A 392 9.81 -31.94 -7.55
CA GLN A 392 11.26 -31.99 -7.45
C GLN A 392 11.80 -31.32 -6.18
N LEU A 393 11.25 -30.17 -5.78
CA LEU A 393 11.62 -29.52 -4.52
C LEU A 393 11.28 -30.39 -3.30
N ARG A 394 10.14 -31.10 -3.32
CA ARG A 394 9.78 -32.08 -2.28
C ARG A 394 10.76 -33.26 -2.26
N HIS A 395 11.02 -33.86 -3.41
CA HIS A 395 11.92 -35.00 -3.53
C HIS A 395 13.33 -34.69 -3.02
N ARG A 396 13.81 -33.47 -3.27
CA ARG A 396 15.12 -32.98 -2.81
C ARG A 396 15.12 -32.44 -1.38
N ASN A 397 13.99 -32.49 -0.67
CA ASN A 397 13.80 -31.94 0.69
C ASN A 397 14.14 -30.44 0.80
N LEU A 398 13.85 -29.67 -0.26
CA LEU A 398 14.13 -28.24 -0.32
C LEU A 398 12.95 -27.36 0.11
N LEU A 399 11.73 -27.90 0.16
CA LEU A 399 10.57 -27.16 0.70
C LEU A 399 10.65 -27.08 2.23
N ALA A 400 10.50 -25.87 2.76
CA ALA A 400 10.50 -25.65 4.20
C ALA A 400 9.13 -25.92 4.85
N ASP A 401 8.05 -25.77 4.08
CA ASP A 401 6.68 -25.99 4.52
C ASP A 401 5.77 -26.18 3.29
N ASP A 402 4.46 -26.30 3.54
CA ASP A 402 3.43 -26.19 2.51
C ASP A 402 3.52 -24.86 1.74
N LEU A 403 2.95 -24.84 0.53
CA LEU A 403 2.95 -23.66 -0.31
C LEU A 403 2.05 -22.54 0.27
N LEU A 404 2.59 -21.32 0.26
CA LEU A 404 1.87 -20.09 0.60
C LEU A 404 0.77 -19.79 -0.42
N ALA A 405 1.05 -20.01 -1.71
CA ALA A 405 0.07 -19.91 -2.77
C ALA A 405 0.42 -20.89 -3.90
N HIS A 406 -0.58 -21.59 -4.43
CA HIS A 406 -0.40 -22.53 -5.53
C HIS A 406 -1.39 -22.19 -6.65
N GLY A 407 -0.91 -21.45 -7.64
CA GLY A 407 -1.65 -21.14 -8.85
C GLY A 407 -1.06 -21.82 -10.07
N PRO A 408 -1.82 -21.93 -11.16
CA PRO A 408 -1.40 -22.62 -12.38
C PRO A 408 -0.33 -21.88 -13.19
N LEU A 409 -0.05 -20.62 -12.83
CA LEU A 409 0.89 -19.74 -13.52
C LEU A 409 1.85 -19.03 -12.55
N ALA A 410 1.64 -19.21 -11.25
CA ALA A 410 2.47 -18.61 -10.21
C ALA A 410 2.36 -19.42 -8.92
N ILE A 411 3.50 -19.64 -8.27
CA ILE A 411 3.60 -20.34 -6.99
C ILE A 411 4.40 -19.49 -6.03
N LYS A 412 3.98 -19.49 -4.77
CA LYS A 412 4.71 -18.87 -3.66
C LYS A 412 4.93 -19.89 -2.57
N GLY A 413 6.13 -19.96 -2.04
CA GLY A 413 6.49 -20.95 -1.03
C GLY A 413 7.68 -20.53 -0.19
N LEU A 414 8.08 -21.45 0.68
CA LEU A 414 9.27 -21.33 1.50
C LEU A 414 10.21 -22.48 1.17
N ILE A 415 11.48 -22.16 0.96
CA ILE A 415 12.53 -23.14 0.69
C ILE A 415 13.61 -23.08 1.77
N ARG A 416 14.33 -24.17 2.00
CA ARG A 416 15.45 -24.20 2.93
C ARG A 416 16.50 -25.21 2.47
N LEU A 417 17.77 -24.89 2.69
CA LEU A 417 18.88 -25.78 2.32
C LEU A 417 18.92 -27.04 3.21
N ASN A 418 18.64 -26.87 4.51
CA ASN A 418 18.52 -27.96 5.48
C ASN A 418 17.68 -27.50 6.68
N ALA A 419 17.46 -28.41 7.64
CA ALA A 419 16.63 -28.16 8.82
C ALA A 419 17.17 -27.08 9.78
N ALA A 420 18.47 -26.78 9.76
CA ALA A 420 19.10 -25.73 10.56
C ALA A 420 19.14 -24.37 9.84
N SER A 421 19.03 -24.36 8.51
CA SER A 421 18.99 -23.12 7.71
C SER A 421 17.64 -22.41 7.82
N LYS A 422 17.66 -21.08 7.70
CA LYS A 422 16.45 -20.26 7.64
C LYS A 422 15.58 -20.64 6.44
N ALA A 423 14.27 -20.56 6.61
CA ALA A 423 13.32 -20.65 5.51
C ALA A 423 13.36 -19.35 4.68
N ARG A 424 13.46 -19.46 3.36
CA ARG A 424 13.52 -18.33 2.42
C ARG A 424 12.28 -18.28 1.55
N HIS A 425 11.71 -17.09 1.40
CA HIS A 425 10.56 -16.87 0.54
C HIS A 425 10.97 -16.96 -0.93
N ILE A 426 10.23 -17.73 -1.71
CA ILE A 426 10.43 -17.89 -3.16
C ILE A 426 9.11 -17.65 -3.90
N ASP A 427 9.20 -16.84 -4.95
CA ASP A 427 8.13 -16.54 -5.89
C ASP A 427 8.51 -17.11 -7.27
N LEU A 428 7.74 -18.10 -7.76
CA LEU A 428 7.87 -18.64 -9.11
C LEU A 428 6.75 -18.05 -9.97
N ASN A 429 7.07 -17.33 -11.05
CA ASN A 429 6.09 -16.77 -11.97
C ASN A 429 6.37 -17.25 -13.39
N PHE A 430 5.39 -17.84 -14.06
CA PHE A 430 5.55 -18.21 -15.47
C PHE A 430 5.26 -16.98 -16.35
N ALA A 431 6.06 -16.80 -17.39
CA ALA A 431 5.94 -15.72 -18.36
C ALA A 431 5.65 -16.30 -19.76
N PRO A 432 4.87 -15.58 -20.60
CA PRO A 432 4.71 -15.95 -21.99
C PRO A 432 6.04 -15.75 -22.73
N TYR A 433 6.48 -16.74 -23.49
CA TYR A 433 7.81 -16.76 -24.12
C TYR A 433 8.09 -15.54 -25.00
N THR A 434 7.08 -15.11 -25.78
CA THR A 434 7.18 -13.98 -26.71
C THR A 434 7.14 -12.61 -26.02
N ARG A 435 6.61 -12.54 -24.79
CA ARG A 435 6.52 -11.30 -23.99
C ARG A 435 7.43 -11.31 -22.76
N ARG A 436 8.36 -12.27 -22.67
CA ARG A 436 9.26 -12.44 -21.52
C ARG A 436 10.04 -11.17 -21.17
N THR A 437 10.37 -10.34 -22.15
CA THR A 437 11.08 -9.06 -21.94
C THR A 437 10.26 -8.06 -21.12
N PHE A 438 8.97 -7.89 -21.44
CA PHE A 438 8.06 -7.05 -20.65
C PHE A 438 7.87 -7.61 -19.24
N TYR A 439 7.75 -8.93 -19.15
CA TYR A 439 7.56 -9.62 -17.89
C TYR A 439 8.79 -9.48 -16.99
N THR A 440 9.98 -9.63 -17.57
CA THR A 440 11.27 -9.46 -16.92
C THR A 440 11.44 -8.04 -16.41
N LEU A 441 11.12 -7.01 -17.22
CA LEU A 441 11.13 -5.63 -16.78
C LEU A 441 10.20 -5.41 -15.58
N ALA A 442 8.96 -5.88 -15.68
CA ALA A 442 7.96 -5.73 -14.63
C ALA A 442 8.33 -6.43 -13.32
N LYS A 443 9.00 -7.60 -13.41
CA LYS A 443 9.43 -8.41 -12.25
C LYS A 443 10.82 -8.03 -11.72
N THR A 444 11.63 -7.31 -12.49
CA THR A 444 12.86 -6.68 -12.01
C THR A 444 12.54 -5.50 -11.09
N GLY A 445 11.52 -4.71 -11.46
CA GLY A 445 11.17 -3.49 -10.75
C GLY A 445 12.25 -2.40 -10.86
N ASP A 446 12.38 -1.46 -9.92
CA ASP A 446 11.59 -1.38 -8.69
C ASP A 446 10.11 -0.98 -8.93
N ALA A 447 9.29 -1.02 -7.87
CA ALA A 447 7.87 -0.71 -7.97
C ALA A 447 7.61 0.75 -8.39
N ASP A 448 8.44 1.68 -7.94
CA ASP A 448 8.32 3.11 -8.24
C ASP A 448 8.70 3.40 -9.70
N LEU A 449 9.70 2.69 -10.24
CA LEU A 449 10.08 2.74 -11.64
C LEU A 449 8.93 2.23 -12.50
N MET A 450 8.29 1.12 -12.14
CA MET A 450 7.14 0.63 -12.89
C MET A 450 5.95 1.60 -12.83
N VAL A 451 5.72 2.28 -11.71
CA VAL A 451 4.74 3.39 -11.63
C VAL A 451 5.13 4.53 -12.58
N HIS A 452 6.40 4.90 -12.62
CA HIS A 452 6.91 5.94 -13.52
C HIS A 452 6.73 5.57 -14.99
N LEU A 453 7.15 4.37 -15.41
CA LEU A 453 7.04 3.89 -16.78
C LEU A 453 5.58 3.80 -17.22
N ARG A 454 4.68 3.33 -16.35
CA ARG A 454 3.22 3.34 -16.60
C ARG A 454 2.67 4.76 -16.78
N ALA A 455 3.14 5.72 -15.98
CA ALA A 455 2.76 7.12 -16.15
C ALA A 455 3.25 7.70 -17.49
N LYS A 456 4.45 7.33 -17.94
CA LYS A 456 5.00 7.72 -19.25
C LYS A 456 4.24 7.09 -20.43
N ALA A 457 3.78 5.85 -20.29
CA ALA A 457 2.89 5.22 -21.27
C ALA A 457 1.55 5.96 -21.33
N LYS A 458 0.96 6.26 -20.17
CA LYS A 458 -0.31 6.98 -20.06
C LYS A 458 -0.27 8.38 -20.67
N ALA A 459 0.83 9.10 -20.49
CA ALA A 459 1.03 10.41 -21.10
C ALA A 459 1.04 10.37 -22.65
N ARG A 460 1.28 9.19 -23.24
CA ARG A 460 1.25 8.93 -24.70
C ARG A 460 -0.06 8.29 -25.17
N GLY A 461 -1.06 8.16 -24.30
CA GLY A 461 -2.34 7.53 -24.64
C GLY A 461 -2.31 5.99 -24.60
N TRP A 462 -1.26 5.39 -24.05
CA TRP A 462 -1.12 3.94 -23.91
C TRP A 462 -1.20 3.51 -22.44
N ALA A 463 -1.37 2.21 -22.23
CA ALA A 463 -1.17 1.58 -20.94
C ALA A 463 -0.04 0.54 -21.05
N LEU A 464 0.67 0.33 -19.94
CA LEU A 464 1.76 -0.63 -19.81
C LEU A 464 1.43 -1.63 -18.69
N ASN A 465 1.55 -2.92 -18.98
CA ASN A 465 1.51 -3.99 -17.98
C ASN A 465 2.69 -4.96 -18.19
N GLU A 466 2.71 -6.06 -17.45
CA GLU A 466 3.76 -7.08 -17.52
C GLU A 466 3.77 -7.87 -18.84
N TYR A 467 2.72 -7.78 -19.66
CA TYR A 467 2.63 -8.47 -20.95
C TYR A 467 2.99 -7.55 -22.13
N GLY A 468 2.84 -6.23 -21.98
CA GLY A 468 3.15 -5.30 -23.07
C GLY A 468 2.62 -3.88 -22.87
N VAL A 469 2.74 -3.10 -23.94
CA VAL A 469 2.15 -1.77 -24.07
C VAL A 469 1.01 -1.83 -25.10
N GLY A 470 -0.11 -1.18 -24.83
CA GLY A 470 -1.25 -1.17 -25.74
C GLY A 470 -2.31 -0.14 -25.37
N PRO A 471 -3.47 -0.15 -26.03
CA PRO A 471 -4.59 0.71 -25.65
C PRO A 471 -5.04 0.39 -24.20
N PRO A 472 -5.52 1.39 -23.45
CA PRO A 472 -6.04 1.15 -22.10
C PRO A 472 -7.39 0.42 -22.17
N ASN A 473 -7.60 -0.51 -21.23
CA ASN A 473 -8.90 -1.10 -20.93
C ASN A 473 -9.70 -0.21 -19.97
N GLU A 474 -10.91 -0.65 -19.58
CA GLU A 474 -11.79 0.08 -18.66
C GLU A 474 -11.13 0.42 -17.31
N ASN A 475 -10.19 -0.40 -16.88
CA ASN A 475 -9.43 -0.24 -15.63
C ASN A 475 -8.14 0.59 -15.82
N GLY A 476 -7.84 1.04 -17.04
CA GLY A 476 -6.64 1.81 -17.37
C GLY A 476 -5.35 0.98 -17.49
N SER A 477 -5.45 -0.35 -17.52
CA SER A 477 -4.35 -1.28 -17.83
C SER A 477 -4.29 -1.57 -19.33
N ALA A 478 -3.16 -2.06 -19.84
CA ALA A 478 -3.10 -2.52 -21.23
C ALA A 478 -4.02 -3.73 -21.42
N TRP A 479 -4.69 -3.79 -22.57
CA TRP A 479 -5.32 -5.03 -23.04
C TRP A 479 -4.25 -6.10 -23.27
N THR A 480 -4.60 -7.38 -23.10
CA THR A 480 -3.75 -8.49 -23.51
C THR A 480 -3.81 -8.75 -25.02
N GLU A 481 -4.81 -8.17 -25.68
CA GLU A 481 -5.03 -8.17 -27.12
C GLU A 481 -4.63 -6.81 -27.70
N ASN A 482 -4.21 -6.76 -28.97
CA ASN A 482 -3.79 -5.53 -29.65
C ASN A 482 -2.63 -4.78 -28.97
N LEU A 483 -1.73 -5.54 -28.34
CA LEU A 483 -0.48 -5.01 -27.82
C LEU A 483 0.41 -4.54 -28.98
N LEU A 484 1.18 -3.49 -28.73
CA LEU A 484 2.26 -3.03 -29.59
C LEU A 484 3.28 -4.16 -29.85
N PRO A 485 4.15 -4.00 -30.87
CA PRO A 485 5.12 -5.01 -31.27
C PRO A 485 5.90 -5.59 -30.10
N GLU A 486 6.28 -6.86 -30.24
CA GLU A 486 7.10 -7.56 -29.25
C GLU A 486 8.43 -6.83 -29.05
N ALA A 487 8.91 -6.83 -27.81
CA ALA A 487 10.24 -6.32 -27.48
C ALA A 487 11.15 -7.53 -27.25
N THR A 488 12.22 -7.64 -28.03
CA THR A 488 13.28 -8.63 -27.80
C THR A 488 14.29 -8.15 -26.76
N ASP A 489 14.36 -6.84 -26.54
CA ASP A 489 15.25 -6.17 -25.59
C ASP A 489 14.47 -5.14 -24.76
N GLU A 490 14.78 -5.03 -23.46
CA GLU A 490 14.18 -4.03 -22.58
C GLU A 490 14.42 -2.59 -23.10
N ARG A 491 15.54 -2.32 -23.79
CA ARG A 491 15.85 -1.02 -24.42
C ARG A 491 14.75 -0.52 -25.34
N GLN A 492 14.13 -1.41 -26.10
CA GLN A 492 13.04 -1.09 -27.02
C GLN A 492 11.80 -0.59 -26.25
N ILE A 493 11.56 -1.14 -25.04
CA ILE A 493 10.46 -0.70 -24.18
C ILE A 493 10.72 0.73 -23.68
N PHE A 494 11.95 1.02 -23.26
CA PHE A 494 12.33 2.35 -22.82
C PHE A 494 12.25 3.39 -23.95
N GLU A 495 12.73 3.03 -25.14
CA GLU A 495 12.63 3.85 -26.35
C GLU A 495 11.18 4.16 -26.71
N LEU A 496 10.31 3.14 -26.71
CA LEU A 496 8.88 3.29 -26.95
C LEU A 496 8.23 4.28 -25.98
N LEU A 497 8.68 4.29 -24.72
CA LEU A 497 8.20 5.19 -23.68
C LEU A 497 8.94 6.54 -23.65
N GLY A 498 9.90 6.76 -24.54
CA GLY A 498 10.79 7.92 -24.58
C GLY A 498 11.41 8.21 -23.21
N VAL A 499 11.91 7.16 -22.56
CA VAL A 499 12.68 7.23 -21.32
C VAL A 499 14.09 6.72 -21.63
N PRO A 500 15.16 7.41 -21.18
CA PRO A 500 16.51 6.86 -21.29
C PRO A 500 16.59 5.47 -20.68
N TYR A 501 17.26 4.54 -21.36
CA TYR A 501 17.42 3.18 -20.85
C TYR A 501 18.18 3.20 -19.52
N LEU A 502 17.72 2.36 -18.59
CA LEU A 502 18.35 2.14 -17.30
C LEU A 502 18.79 0.68 -17.23
N GLU A 503 20.07 0.45 -17.01
CA GLU A 503 20.58 -0.89 -16.69
C GLU A 503 19.89 -1.38 -15.40
N PRO A 504 19.70 -2.69 -15.20
CA PRO A 504 19.02 -3.23 -14.03
C PRO A 504 19.52 -2.67 -12.68
N GLU A 505 20.83 -2.49 -12.53
CA GLU A 505 21.50 -1.96 -11.34
C GLU A 505 21.18 -0.48 -11.08
N GLU A 506 20.67 0.23 -12.09
CA GLU A 506 20.32 1.64 -12.01
C GLU A 506 18.84 1.85 -11.65
N ARG A 507 18.05 0.77 -11.55
CA ARG A 507 16.58 0.81 -11.42
C ARG A 507 16.08 0.97 -9.98
N SER A 508 16.98 1.28 -9.05
CA SER A 508 16.63 1.71 -7.70
C SER A 508 16.40 3.21 -7.67
N PHE A 509 15.29 3.68 -7.06
CA PHE A 509 14.89 5.09 -7.06
C PHE A 509 16.02 6.08 -6.72
N SER A 510 16.88 5.75 -5.76
CA SER A 510 18.02 6.58 -5.35
C SER A 510 19.01 6.88 -6.49
N LEU A 511 19.12 5.97 -7.47
CA LEU A 511 20.07 6.05 -8.57
C LEU A 511 19.46 6.73 -9.81
N TYR A 512 18.24 6.32 -10.21
CA TYR A 512 17.65 6.87 -11.43
C TYR A 512 16.97 8.23 -11.23
N ALA A 513 16.57 8.61 -10.01
CA ALA A 513 15.84 9.86 -9.81
C ALA A 513 16.64 11.08 -10.28
N SER A 514 17.96 11.09 -10.05
CA SER A 514 18.89 12.12 -10.54
C SER A 514 19.02 12.07 -12.06
N LYS A 515 19.22 10.87 -12.63
CA LYS A 515 19.36 10.65 -14.08
C LYS A 515 18.12 11.08 -14.86
N LEU A 516 16.94 10.74 -14.36
CA LEU A 516 15.65 11.08 -14.97
C LEU A 516 15.13 12.46 -14.54
N LYS A 517 15.88 13.22 -13.73
CA LYS A 517 15.51 14.55 -13.21
C LYS A 517 14.11 14.56 -12.57
N ILE A 518 13.77 13.50 -11.83
CA ILE A 518 12.49 13.36 -11.15
C ILE A 518 12.56 14.10 -9.82
N VAL A 519 11.81 15.19 -9.69
CA VAL A 519 11.57 15.86 -8.41
C VAL A 519 10.39 15.16 -7.73
N ARG A 520 10.58 14.63 -6.51
CA ARG A 520 9.43 14.12 -5.73
C ARG A 520 8.45 15.29 -5.50
N PRO A 521 7.15 15.11 -5.79
CA PRO A 521 6.14 16.14 -5.58
C PRO A 521 5.96 16.50 -4.11
#